data_AF-A0A7C0VSM2-F1
#
_entry.id   AF-A0A7C0VSM2-F1
#
_cell.length_a   1.000
_cell.length_b   1.000
_cell.length_c   1.000
_cell.angle_alpha   90.00
_cell.angle_beta   90.00
_cell.angle_gamma   90.00
#
_symmetry.space_group_name_H-M   'P 1'
#
loop_
_entity.id
_entity.type
_entity.pdbx_description
1 polymer ?
#
loop_
_entity_poly.entity_id
_entity_poly.type
_entity_poly.pdbx_seq_one_letter_code
_entity_poly.pdbx_strand_id
1 'polypeptide(L)'
;MTAVPTKLRSLVRAYMLNKGLEEVEVPEFLSERERFLFFRDANNIIAVKILDMENVPLTSYKSKVEEEILKIVKEMPQYADKAYLAIHPLKIAYLPPQRLFEASGIGLIEISGEEIVEKIPSRPLRYKLEAQTRRELGRLGEELRKLVEKVSVIERRLLDVETQLENLDIPSARALESRLSMEIEKLSKRIATLEAQLTKISARVEANEKRIRELYRKPLPPLKGEPGIPALPDIAERGELAEEVGLPDFIRGNPWLDVLRKTKKKSEK
;
A
#
# COMPACT_ATOMS: atom_id res chain seq x y z
N MET A 1 -47.01 -14.41 -39.12
CA MET A 1 -46.06 -13.29 -39.07
C MET A 1 -46.00 -12.71 -40.48
N THR A 2 -46.64 -11.57 -40.73
CA THR A 2 -46.59 -10.92 -42.05
C THR A 2 -45.35 -10.03 -42.11
N ALA A 3 -44.51 -10.24 -43.12
CA ALA A 3 -43.43 -9.34 -43.47
C ALA A 3 -44.03 -7.97 -43.82
N VAL A 4 -43.37 -6.87 -43.42
CA VAL A 4 -43.84 -5.53 -43.78
C VAL A 4 -43.60 -5.35 -45.28
N PRO A 5 -44.60 -4.92 -46.06
CA PRO A 5 -44.42 -4.63 -47.48
C PRO A 5 -43.27 -3.64 -47.70
N THR A 6 -42.28 -4.00 -48.54
CA THR A 6 -41.12 -3.16 -48.88
C THR A 6 -41.53 -1.76 -49.39
N LYS A 7 -42.71 -1.67 -50.00
CA LYS A 7 -43.33 -0.42 -50.45
C LYS A 7 -43.62 0.55 -49.28
N LEU A 8 -44.20 0.07 -48.18
CA LEU A 8 -44.51 0.90 -47.01
C LEU A 8 -43.25 1.45 -46.35
N ARG A 9 -42.20 0.61 -46.25
CA ARG A 9 -40.90 1.02 -45.72
C ARG A 9 -40.26 2.12 -46.56
N SER A 10 -40.34 2.00 -47.88
CA SER A 10 -39.81 3.00 -48.82
C SER A 10 -40.57 4.32 -48.74
N LEU A 11 -41.90 4.28 -48.62
CA LEU A 11 -42.74 5.48 -48.46
C LEU A 11 -42.40 6.25 -47.18
N VAL A 12 -42.37 5.56 -46.03
CA VAL A 12 -42.03 6.18 -44.73
C VAL A 12 -40.61 6.74 -44.75
N ARG A 13 -39.66 6.02 -45.36
CA ARG A 13 -38.29 6.50 -45.54
C ARG A 13 -38.25 7.78 -46.37
N ALA A 14 -38.89 7.82 -47.53
CA ALA A 14 -38.93 9.00 -48.39
C ALA A 14 -39.55 10.22 -47.67
N TYR A 15 -40.63 10.00 -46.92
CA TYR A 15 -41.27 11.06 -46.14
C TYR A 15 -40.35 11.66 -45.07
N MET A 16 -39.63 10.82 -44.34
CA MET A 16 -38.71 11.27 -43.28
C MET A 16 -37.47 11.97 -43.85
N LEU A 17 -36.92 11.46 -44.96
CA LEU A 17 -35.82 12.12 -45.67
C LEU A 17 -36.25 13.49 -46.22
N ASN A 18 -37.45 13.60 -46.78
CA ASN A 18 -38.01 14.88 -47.26
C ASN A 18 -38.25 15.90 -46.14
N LYS A 19 -38.45 15.43 -44.90
CA LYS A 19 -38.48 16.29 -43.70
C LYS A 19 -37.09 16.79 -43.28
N GLY A 20 -36.02 16.38 -43.96
CA GLY A 20 -34.63 16.74 -43.65
C GLY A 20 -33.98 15.87 -42.57
N LEU A 21 -34.55 14.69 -42.29
CA LEU A 21 -33.99 13.75 -41.33
C LEU A 21 -32.97 12.83 -42.00
N GLU A 22 -31.89 12.50 -41.30
CA GLU A 22 -30.85 11.57 -41.80
C GLU A 22 -31.17 10.15 -41.36
N GLU A 23 -31.11 9.16 -42.26
CA GLU A 23 -31.31 7.75 -41.89
C GLU A 23 -30.09 7.22 -41.13
N VAL A 24 -30.34 6.52 -40.01
CA VAL A 24 -29.32 5.93 -39.15
C VAL A 24 -29.46 4.41 -39.15
N GLU A 25 -28.35 3.72 -38.91
CA GLU A 25 -28.35 2.27 -38.77
C GLU A 25 -29.27 1.79 -37.64
N VAL A 26 -29.96 0.69 -37.90
CA VAL A 26 -30.85 0.05 -36.95
C VAL A 26 -30.02 -0.67 -35.88
N PRO A 27 -30.20 -0.38 -34.58
CA PRO A 27 -29.45 -1.02 -33.51
C PRO A 27 -29.47 -2.55 -33.56
N GLU A 28 -28.34 -3.19 -33.25
CA GLU A 28 -28.19 -4.62 -33.49
C GLU A 28 -29.07 -5.50 -32.59
N PHE A 29 -29.42 -5.05 -31.40
CA PHE A 29 -30.10 -5.89 -30.42
C PHE A 29 -31.63 -5.80 -30.48
N LEU A 30 -32.16 -5.12 -31.49
CA LEU A 30 -33.60 -4.91 -31.64
C LEU A 30 -34.33 -6.13 -32.21
N SER A 31 -35.34 -6.59 -31.48
CA SER A 31 -36.35 -7.49 -32.01
C SER A 31 -37.14 -6.80 -33.14
N GLU A 32 -37.43 -7.51 -34.22
CA GLU A 32 -38.19 -6.97 -35.38
C GLU A 32 -37.51 -5.79 -36.11
N ARG A 33 -36.18 -5.76 -36.24
CA ARG A 33 -35.42 -4.69 -36.95
C ARG A 33 -36.02 -4.27 -38.30
N GLU A 34 -36.56 -5.22 -39.05
CA GLU A 34 -37.17 -5.00 -40.36
C GLU A 34 -38.39 -4.07 -40.32
N ARG A 35 -39.04 -3.95 -39.16
CA ARG A 35 -40.22 -3.10 -38.93
C ARG A 35 -39.89 -1.72 -38.41
N PHE A 36 -38.62 -1.46 -38.05
CA PHE A 36 -38.18 -0.17 -37.54
C PHE A 36 -37.32 0.56 -38.56
N LEU A 37 -37.50 1.87 -38.62
CA LEU A 37 -36.63 2.82 -39.27
C LEU A 37 -36.11 3.82 -38.22
N PHE A 38 -34.83 4.15 -38.31
CA PHE A 38 -34.19 5.09 -37.40
C PHE A 38 -33.74 6.31 -38.17
N PHE A 39 -34.06 7.48 -37.62
CA PHE A 39 -33.71 8.76 -38.21
C PHE A 39 -33.09 9.68 -37.18
N ARG A 40 -32.16 10.53 -37.61
CA ARG A 40 -31.53 11.56 -36.79
C ARG A 40 -32.14 12.92 -37.10
N ASP A 41 -32.63 13.56 -36.05
CA ASP A 41 -33.11 14.94 -36.03
C ASP A 41 -32.17 15.76 -35.13
N ALA A 42 -31.11 16.30 -35.73
CA ALA A 42 -29.98 16.93 -35.03
C ALA A 42 -29.34 16.01 -33.96
N ASN A 43 -29.70 16.18 -32.68
CA ASN A 43 -29.21 15.37 -31.57
C ASN A 43 -30.20 14.30 -31.09
N ASN A 44 -31.41 14.27 -31.64
CA ASN A 44 -32.43 13.31 -31.25
C ASN A 44 -32.47 12.14 -32.23
N ILE A 45 -32.59 10.92 -31.70
CA ILE A 45 -32.87 9.73 -32.51
C ILE A 45 -34.38 9.47 -32.50
N ILE A 46 -34.95 9.33 -33.69
CA ILE A 46 -36.37 9.06 -33.91
C ILE A 46 -36.51 7.63 -34.44
N ALA A 47 -37.24 6.79 -33.70
CA ALA A 47 -37.63 5.45 -34.15
C ALA A 47 -39.03 5.48 -34.78
N VAL A 48 -39.20 4.88 -35.95
CA VAL A 48 -40.50 4.75 -36.62
C VAL A 48 -40.81 3.27 -36.81
N LYS A 49 -41.83 2.78 -36.11
CA LYS A 49 -42.32 1.40 -36.27
C LYS A 49 -43.41 1.37 -37.33
N ILE A 50 -43.25 0.53 -38.34
CA ILE A 50 -44.24 0.34 -39.41
C ILE A 50 -45.12 -0.86 -39.05
N LEU A 51 -46.43 -0.63 -39.06
CA LEU A 51 -47.44 -1.64 -38.77
C LEU A 51 -48.43 -1.75 -39.93
N ASP A 52 -48.41 -2.91 -40.58
CA ASP A 52 -49.41 -3.30 -41.57
C ASP A 52 -50.61 -3.98 -40.88
N MET A 53 -51.77 -3.36 -41.05
CA MET A 53 -53.06 -3.70 -40.45
C MET A 53 -54.11 -4.11 -41.50
N GLU A 54 -53.74 -4.26 -42.77
CA GLU A 54 -54.67 -4.60 -43.85
C GLU A 54 -55.41 -5.92 -43.58
N ASN A 55 -54.67 -6.91 -43.09
CA ASN A 55 -55.18 -8.26 -42.79
C ASN A 55 -55.64 -8.45 -41.33
N VAL A 56 -55.78 -7.38 -40.55
CA VAL A 56 -56.13 -7.48 -39.13
C VAL A 56 -57.64 -7.33 -38.93
N PRO A 57 -58.30 -8.27 -38.24
CA PRO A 57 -59.71 -8.15 -37.90
C PRO A 57 -59.99 -6.89 -37.09
N LEU A 58 -61.09 -6.20 -37.40
CA LEU A 58 -61.49 -4.96 -36.72
C LEU A 58 -61.64 -5.13 -35.20
N THR A 59 -62.08 -6.32 -34.76
CA THR A 59 -62.22 -6.66 -33.33
C THR A 59 -60.90 -6.69 -32.58
N SER A 60 -59.81 -7.06 -33.25
CA SER A 60 -58.45 -7.16 -32.67
C SER A 60 -57.60 -5.93 -32.94
N TYR A 61 -58.10 -4.99 -33.75
CA TYR A 61 -57.35 -3.83 -34.21
C TYR A 61 -56.83 -2.98 -33.03
N LYS A 62 -57.72 -2.65 -32.09
CA LYS A 62 -57.38 -1.85 -30.90
C LYS A 62 -56.30 -2.53 -30.06
N SER A 63 -56.54 -3.77 -29.65
CA SER A 63 -55.62 -4.53 -28.78
C SER A 63 -54.24 -4.71 -29.41
N LYS A 64 -54.18 -4.93 -30.73
CA LYS A 64 -52.91 -5.03 -31.44
C LYS A 64 -52.12 -3.71 -31.42
N VAL A 65 -52.78 -2.58 -31.61
CA VAL A 65 -52.13 -1.26 -31.50
C VAL A 65 -51.66 -0.99 -30.07
N GLU A 66 -52.44 -1.37 -29.05
CA GLU A 66 -52.03 -1.26 -27.65
C GLU A 66 -50.80 -2.12 -27.33
N GLU A 67 -50.75 -3.35 -27.83
CA GLU A 67 -49.60 -4.25 -27.68
C GLU A 67 -48.33 -3.64 -28.31
N GLU A 68 -48.45 -3.07 -29.51
CA GLU A 68 -47.33 -2.44 -30.20
C GLU A 68 -46.85 -1.16 -29.49
N ILE A 69 -47.77 -0.36 -28.95
CA ILE A 69 -47.44 0.77 -28.07
C ILE A 69 -46.61 0.30 -26.87
N LEU A 70 -47.06 -0.77 -26.19
CA LEU A 70 -46.36 -1.31 -25.01
C LEU A 70 -44.95 -1.81 -25.35
N LYS A 71 -44.77 -2.49 -26.49
CA LYS A 71 -43.44 -2.93 -26.96
C LYS A 71 -42.52 -1.73 -27.19
N ILE A 72 -43.00 -0.71 -27.89
CA ILE A 72 -42.24 0.52 -28.15
C ILE A 72 -41.84 1.21 -26.85
N VAL A 73 -42.77 1.40 -25.91
CA VAL A 73 -42.48 2.04 -24.60
C VAL A 73 -41.43 1.27 -23.80
N LYS A 74 -41.41 -0.06 -23.91
CA LYS A 74 -40.47 -0.91 -23.16
C LYS A 74 -39.06 -0.93 -23.78
N GLU A 75 -38.97 -1.02 -25.11
CA GLU A 75 -37.71 -1.28 -25.81
C GLU A 75 -37.04 0.00 -26.34
N MET A 76 -37.82 0.95 -26.87
CA MET A 76 -37.25 2.12 -27.56
C MET A 76 -36.53 3.15 -26.68
N PRO A 77 -36.83 3.37 -25.39
CA PRO A 77 -36.13 4.40 -24.61
C PRO A 77 -34.60 4.22 -24.52
N GLN A 78 -34.10 3.00 -24.78
CA GLN A 78 -32.68 2.67 -24.82
C GLN A 78 -32.00 3.10 -26.13
N TYR A 79 -32.77 3.20 -27.22
CA TYR A 79 -32.26 3.37 -28.58
C TYR A 79 -32.69 4.67 -29.25
N ALA A 80 -33.81 5.25 -28.83
CA ALA A 80 -34.39 6.45 -29.44
C ALA A 80 -34.94 7.42 -28.39
N ASP A 81 -34.87 8.71 -28.70
CA ASP A 81 -35.42 9.78 -27.87
C ASP A 81 -36.90 10.00 -28.15
N LYS A 82 -37.33 9.78 -29.40
CA LYS A 82 -38.73 9.88 -29.85
C LYS A 82 -39.13 8.63 -30.62
N ALA A 83 -40.41 8.25 -30.54
CA ALA A 83 -40.93 7.16 -31.35
C ALA A 83 -42.25 7.52 -32.05
N TYR A 84 -42.42 6.99 -33.26
CA TYR A 84 -43.65 7.03 -34.03
C TYR A 84 -44.14 5.62 -34.35
N LEU A 85 -45.45 5.45 -34.37
CA LEU A 85 -46.13 4.29 -34.93
C LEU A 85 -46.78 4.70 -36.26
N ALA A 86 -46.28 4.14 -37.35
CA ALA A 86 -46.81 4.36 -38.69
C ALA A 86 -47.73 3.19 -39.07
N ILE A 87 -49.02 3.46 -39.28
CA ILE A 87 -50.04 2.42 -39.47
C ILE A 87 -50.63 2.50 -40.88
N HIS A 88 -50.69 1.37 -41.58
CA HIS A 88 -51.35 1.21 -42.87
C HIS A 88 -52.34 0.04 -42.86
N PRO A 89 -53.59 0.20 -43.33
CA PRO A 89 -54.35 1.44 -43.38
C PRO A 89 -54.78 1.86 -41.96
N LEU A 90 -54.90 3.18 -41.71
CA LEU A 90 -55.33 3.68 -40.41
C LEU A 90 -56.87 3.72 -40.32
N LYS A 91 -57.45 2.91 -39.44
CA LYS A 91 -58.90 2.97 -39.14
C LYS A 91 -59.14 3.66 -37.80
N ILE A 92 -59.31 4.99 -37.83
CA ILE A 92 -59.38 5.86 -36.63
C ILE A 92 -60.43 5.38 -35.61
N ALA A 93 -61.60 4.92 -36.07
CA ALA A 93 -62.68 4.44 -35.21
C ALA A 93 -62.31 3.24 -34.32
N TYR A 94 -61.26 2.49 -34.67
CA TYR A 94 -60.81 1.30 -33.96
C TYR A 94 -59.47 1.49 -33.25
N LEU A 95 -58.95 2.73 -33.20
CA LEU A 95 -57.72 3.03 -32.48
C LEU A 95 -57.95 3.12 -30.97
N PRO A 96 -56.88 2.92 -30.17
CA PRO A 96 -56.89 3.29 -28.77
C PRO A 96 -57.15 4.79 -28.58
N PRO A 97 -57.64 5.21 -27.41
CA PRO A 97 -57.90 6.62 -27.15
C PRO A 97 -56.61 7.45 -27.26
N GLN A 98 -56.70 8.67 -27.78
CA GLN A 98 -55.56 9.58 -27.96
C GLN A 98 -54.73 9.76 -26.67
N ARG A 99 -55.39 9.76 -25.51
CA ARG A 99 -54.74 9.82 -24.18
C ARG A 99 -53.66 8.74 -23.99
N LEU A 100 -53.82 7.56 -24.60
CA LEU A 100 -52.83 6.49 -24.53
C LEU A 100 -51.55 6.85 -25.30
N PHE A 101 -51.68 7.45 -26.49
CA PHE A 101 -50.55 7.94 -27.27
C PHE A 101 -49.84 9.09 -26.55
N GLU A 102 -50.60 10.03 -25.98
CA GLU A 102 -50.05 11.14 -25.20
C GLU A 102 -49.31 10.68 -23.94
N ALA A 103 -49.85 9.68 -23.23
CA ALA A 103 -49.24 9.13 -22.02
C ALA A 103 -48.01 8.26 -22.31
N SER A 104 -47.98 7.59 -23.46
CA SER A 104 -46.81 6.81 -23.91
C SER A 104 -45.74 7.68 -24.58
N GLY A 105 -46.10 8.89 -25.03
CA GLY A 105 -45.23 9.78 -25.80
C GLY A 105 -45.01 9.32 -27.24
N ILE A 106 -45.74 8.30 -27.71
CA ILE A 106 -45.61 7.77 -29.06
C ILE A 106 -46.45 8.60 -30.04
N GLY A 107 -45.82 9.06 -31.12
CA GLY A 107 -46.50 9.74 -32.22
C GLY A 107 -47.21 8.76 -33.15
N LEU A 108 -48.19 9.25 -33.90
CA LEU A 108 -49.00 8.47 -34.83
C LEU A 108 -48.88 9.03 -36.24
N ILE A 109 -48.53 8.16 -37.18
CA ILE A 109 -48.44 8.47 -38.60
C ILE A 109 -49.44 7.58 -39.35
N GLU A 110 -50.30 8.20 -40.14
CA GLU A 110 -51.19 7.53 -41.08
C GLU A 110 -50.47 7.33 -42.41
N ILE A 111 -50.58 6.11 -42.97
CA ILE A 111 -50.17 5.82 -44.33
C ILE A 111 -51.43 5.48 -45.12
N SER A 112 -51.81 6.33 -46.09
CA SER A 112 -52.99 6.17 -46.93
C SER A 112 -52.58 6.17 -48.40
N GLY A 113 -52.29 4.98 -48.93
CA GLY A 113 -51.79 4.84 -50.31
C GLY A 113 -50.40 5.45 -50.47
N GLU A 114 -50.32 6.63 -51.09
CA GLU A 114 -49.09 7.40 -51.31
C GLU A 114 -48.95 8.61 -50.37
N GLU A 115 -50.02 8.98 -49.66
CA GLU A 115 -50.01 10.10 -48.72
C GLU A 115 -49.63 9.62 -47.32
N ILE A 116 -48.68 10.34 -46.70
CA ILE A 116 -48.26 10.13 -45.32
C ILE A 116 -48.64 11.36 -44.51
N VAL A 117 -49.49 11.18 -43.50
CA VAL A 117 -50.00 12.28 -42.66
C VAL A 117 -49.68 12.00 -41.20
N GLU A 118 -49.01 12.94 -40.55
CA GLU A 118 -48.80 12.91 -39.11
C GLU A 118 -50.09 13.33 -38.38
N LYS A 119 -50.64 12.45 -37.54
CA LYS A 119 -51.86 12.71 -36.77
C LYS A 119 -51.57 13.15 -35.34
N ILE A 120 -50.57 12.54 -34.72
CA ILE A 120 -50.19 12.83 -33.33
C ILE A 120 -48.67 13.01 -33.31
N PRO A 121 -48.16 14.16 -32.83
CA PRO A 121 -46.73 14.37 -32.70
C PRO A 121 -46.14 13.52 -31.58
N SER A 122 -44.93 13.00 -31.79
CA SER A 122 -44.20 12.27 -30.75
C SER A 122 -43.71 13.20 -29.64
N ARG A 123 -43.61 12.67 -28.42
CA ARG A 123 -43.00 13.34 -27.26
C ARG A 123 -41.76 12.56 -26.83
N PRO A 124 -40.81 13.18 -26.11
CA PRO A 124 -39.64 12.49 -25.60
C PRO A 124 -40.02 11.29 -24.72
N LEU A 125 -39.52 10.11 -25.07
CA LEU A 125 -39.79 8.85 -24.36
C LEU A 125 -39.17 8.81 -22.95
N ARG A 126 -38.16 9.66 -22.69
CA ARG A 126 -37.26 9.58 -21.52
C ARG A 126 -37.77 10.22 -20.23
N TYR A 127 -38.97 10.79 -20.20
CA TYR A 127 -39.46 11.56 -19.04
C TYR A 127 -39.52 10.77 -17.71
N LYS A 128 -39.49 9.43 -17.72
CA LYS A 128 -39.53 8.62 -16.49
C LYS A 128 -38.18 8.10 -15.99
N LEU A 129 -37.15 8.01 -16.85
CA LEU A 129 -35.86 7.43 -16.44
C LEU A 129 -34.98 8.44 -15.69
N GLU A 130 -35.09 9.73 -16.02
CA GLU A 130 -34.22 10.78 -15.47
C GLU A 130 -34.33 10.93 -13.95
N ALA A 131 -35.50 10.77 -13.35
CA ALA A 131 -35.68 11.00 -11.91
C ALA A 131 -35.01 9.91 -11.05
N GLN A 132 -34.96 8.67 -11.54
CA GLN A 132 -34.33 7.55 -10.82
C GLN A 132 -32.81 7.53 -11.10
N THR A 133 -32.41 7.70 -12.36
CA THR A 133 -30.99 7.74 -12.74
C THR A 133 -30.27 8.93 -12.10
N ARG A 134 -30.91 10.11 -11.97
CA ARG A 134 -30.31 11.25 -11.24
C ARG A 134 -30.11 10.97 -9.75
N ARG A 135 -31.01 10.21 -9.10
CA ARG A 135 -30.83 9.83 -7.68
C ARG A 135 -29.70 8.84 -7.50
N GLU A 136 -29.59 7.84 -8.36
CA GLU A 136 -28.50 6.87 -8.35
C GLU A 136 -27.15 7.54 -8.66
N LEU A 137 -27.09 8.45 -9.63
CA LEU A 137 -25.92 9.28 -9.90
C LEU A 137 -25.51 10.14 -8.70
N GLY A 138 -26.49 10.74 -8.00
CA GLY A 138 -26.22 11.47 -6.77
C GLY A 138 -25.64 10.58 -5.67
N ARG A 139 -26.17 9.36 -5.50
CA ARG A 139 -25.67 8.38 -4.52
C ARG A 139 -24.25 7.93 -4.85
N LEU A 140 -23.98 7.60 -6.12
CA LEU A 140 -22.66 7.20 -6.59
C LEU A 140 -21.64 8.35 -6.46
N GLY A 141 -22.04 9.59 -6.73
CA GLY A 141 -21.20 10.76 -6.51
C GLY A 141 -20.80 10.96 -5.05
N GLU A 142 -21.71 10.70 -4.12
CA GLU A 142 -21.43 10.76 -2.68
C GLU A 142 -20.52 9.60 -2.21
N GLU A 143 -20.74 8.38 -2.73
CA GLU A 143 -19.86 7.24 -2.47
C GLU A 143 -18.43 7.51 -2.99
N LEU A 144 -18.31 8.10 -4.18
CA LEU A 144 -17.01 8.47 -4.76
C LEU A 144 -16.31 9.53 -3.91
N ARG A 145 -17.03 10.55 -3.45
CA ARG A 145 -16.47 11.60 -2.58
C ARG A 145 -15.91 11.01 -1.28
N LYS A 146 -16.66 10.11 -0.63
CA LYS A 146 -16.21 9.40 0.57
C LYS A 146 -14.98 8.53 0.31
N LEU A 147 -14.89 7.92 -0.87
CA LEU A 147 -13.72 7.12 -1.24
C LEU A 147 -12.49 8.00 -1.44
N VAL A 148 -12.63 9.14 -2.13
CA VAL A 148 -11.55 10.13 -2.31
C VAL A 148 -11.04 10.66 -0.96
N GLU A 149 -11.94 10.96 -0.02
CA GLU A 149 -11.55 11.36 1.34
C GLU A 149 -10.76 10.26 2.06
N LYS A 150 -11.21 9.00 1.98
CA LYS A 150 -10.48 7.87 2.57
C LYS A 150 -9.09 7.69 1.96
N VAL A 151 -8.98 7.79 0.64
CA VAL A 151 -7.68 7.71 -0.06
C VAL A 151 -6.76 8.84 0.40
N SER A 152 -7.27 10.07 0.49
CA SER A 152 -6.49 11.23 0.97
C SER A 152 -6.01 11.08 2.42
N VAL A 153 -6.77 10.38 3.26
CA VAL A 153 -6.34 10.04 4.64
C VAL A 153 -5.26 8.96 4.62
N ILE A 154 -5.41 7.94 3.76
CA ILE A 154 -4.42 6.87 3.63
C ILE A 154 -3.09 7.42 3.11
N GLU A 155 -3.11 8.28 2.09
CA GLU A 155 -1.91 8.92 1.54
C GLU A 155 -1.15 9.72 2.61
N ARG A 156 -1.85 10.52 3.42
CA ARG A 156 -1.24 11.24 4.55
C ARG A 156 -0.60 10.30 5.55
N ARG A 157 -1.30 9.21 5.91
CA ARG A 157 -0.76 8.20 6.84
C ARG A 157 0.45 7.47 6.27
N LEU A 158 0.47 7.22 4.96
CA LEU A 158 1.62 6.62 4.29
C LEU A 158 2.83 7.54 4.38
N LEU A 159 2.62 8.83 4.11
CA LEU A 159 3.67 9.84 4.17
C LEU A 159 4.21 10.02 5.60
N ASP A 160 3.35 9.97 6.62
CA ASP A 160 3.76 9.94 8.03
C ASP A 160 4.59 8.69 8.36
N VAL A 161 4.22 7.52 7.84
CA VAL A 161 4.97 6.28 8.06
C VAL A 161 6.32 6.32 7.35
N GLU A 162 6.37 6.81 6.12
CA GLU A 162 7.61 6.97 5.34
C GLU A 162 8.59 7.92 6.05
N THR A 163 8.11 9.06 6.54
CA THR A 163 8.94 10.00 7.30
C THR A 163 9.40 9.42 8.64
N GLN A 164 8.58 8.61 9.31
CA GLN A 164 9.00 7.90 10.52
C GLN A 164 10.09 6.87 10.23
N LEU A 165 9.98 6.10 9.14
CA LEU A 165 11.01 5.16 8.70
C LEU A 165 12.33 5.86 8.38
N GLU A 166 12.29 6.96 7.62
CA GLU A 166 13.48 7.74 7.25
C GLU A 166 14.21 8.30 8.50
N ASN A 167 13.45 8.75 9.50
CA ASN A 167 14.01 9.26 10.75
C ASN A 167 14.61 8.17 11.66
N LEU A 168 14.12 6.93 11.57
CA LEU A 168 14.63 5.82 12.38
C LEU A 168 15.95 5.27 11.84
N ASP A 169 16.13 5.20 10.52
CA ASP A 169 17.24 4.46 9.89
C ASP A 169 18.57 5.23 9.80
N ILE A 170 18.58 6.57 9.78
CA ILE A 170 19.79 7.31 9.37
C ILE A 170 20.57 7.93 10.55
N PRO A 171 19.96 8.59 11.54
CA PRO A 171 20.71 9.30 12.58
C PRO A 171 21.31 8.35 13.63
N SER A 172 20.56 7.31 14.00
CA SER A 172 20.94 6.37 15.07
C SER A 172 22.06 5.43 14.63
N ALA A 173 21.96 4.87 13.42
CA ALA A 173 22.95 3.98 12.84
C ALA A 173 24.30 4.69 12.62
N ARG A 174 24.30 5.87 11.99
CA ARG A 174 25.53 6.66 11.77
C ARG A 174 26.18 7.11 13.08
N ALA A 175 25.38 7.51 14.08
CA ALA A 175 25.91 7.88 15.39
C ALA A 175 26.54 6.67 16.11
N LEU A 176 25.91 5.50 16.02
CA LEU A 176 26.45 4.25 16.55
C LEU A 176 27.74 3.83 15.84
N GLU A 177 27.77 3.88 14.51
CA GLU A 177 28.97 3.60 13.71
C GLU A 177 30.13 4.53 14.07
N SER A 178 29.87 5.83 14.22
CA SER A 178 30.88 6.79 14.64
C SER A 178 31.39 6.48 16.05
N ARG A 179 30.51 6.14 16.99
CA ARG A 179 30.90 5.77 18.36
C ARG A 179 31.72 4.49 18.39
N LEU A 180 31.31 3.46 17.65
CA LEU A 180 32.04 2.20 17.52
C LEU A 180 33.42 2.44 16.89
N SER A 181 33.51 3.28 15.87
CA SER A 181 34.79 3.64 15.23
C SER A 181 35.74 4.32 16.21
N MET A 182 35.24 5.25 17.04
CA MET A 182 36.05 5.89 18.08
C MET A 182 36.51 4.91 19.17
N GLU A 183 35.65 3.99 19.58
CA GLU A 183 36.02 2.95 20.56
C GLU A 183 37.08 2.00 20.00
N ILE A 184 36.93 1.58 18.73
CA ILE A 184 37.94 0.77 18.03
C ILE A 184 39.27 1.51 17.99
N GLU A 185 39.30 2.79 17.59
CA GLU A 185 40.53 3.57 17.52
C GLU A 185 41.21 3.69 18.91
N LYS A 186 40.43 3.93 19.96
CA LYS A 186 40.93 4.00 21.33
C LYS A 186 41.52 2.67 21.79
N LEU A 187 40.85 1.55 21.50
CA LEU A 187 41.35 0.22 21.80
C LEU A 187 42.63 -0.09 21.02
N SER A 188 42.70 0.23 19.73
CA SER A 188 43.89 0.06 18.91
C SER A 188 45.10 0.84 19.47
N LYS A 189 44.90 2.10 19.89
CA LYS A 189 45.97 2.88 20.54
C LYS A 189 46.43 2.23 21.84
N ARG A 190 45.50 1.72 22.65
CA ARG A 190 45.84 1.04 23.91
C ARG A 190 46.61 -0.26 23.67
N ILE A 191 46.21 -1.05 22.66
CA ILE A 191 46.94 -2.26 22.25
C ILE A 191 48.36 -1.90 21.84
N ALA A 192 48.55 -0.90 20.96
CA ALA A 192 49.87 -0.45 20.54
C ALA A 192 50.77 -0.02 21.72
N THR A 193 50.21 0.68 22.72
CA THR A 193 50.97 1.04 23.92
C THR A 193 51.37 -0.17 24.76
N LEU A 194 50.49 -1.17 24.88
CA LEU A 194 50.79 -2.41 25.61
C LEU A 194 51.86 -3.23 24.89
N GLU A 195 51.80 -3.31 23.57
CA GLU A 195 52.83 -3.95 22.74
C GLU A 195 54.20 -3.26 22.90
N ALA A 196 54.24 -1.93 22.91
CA ALA A 196 55.46 -1.17 23.17
C ALA A 196 56.02 -1.41 24.59
N GLN A 197 55.15 -1.56 25.59
CA GLN A 197 55.56 -1.91 26.94
C GLN A 197 56.10 -3.35 27.01
N LEU A 198 55.43 -4.29 26.35
CA LEU A 198 55.84 -5.69 26.31
C LEU A 198 57.21 -5.85 25.66
N THR A 199 57.43 -5.23 24.50
CA THR A 199 58.74 -5.24 23.82
C THR A 199 59.86 -4.67 24.69
N LYS A 200 59.59 -3.58 25.42
CA LYS A 200 60.53 -3.01 26.39
C LYS A 200 60.83 -3.97 27.55
N ILE A 201 59.82 -4.65 28.07
CA ILE A 201 60.00 -5.65 29.14
C ILE A 201 60.80 -6.85 28.61
N SER A 202 60.46 -7.38 27.43
CA SER A 202 61.18 -8.47 26.79
C SER A 202 62.66 -8.13 26.58
N ALA A 203 62.98 -6.92 26.11
CA ALA A 203 64.36 -6.46 25.96
C ALA A 203 65.09 -6.37 27.31
N ARG A 204 64.41 -5.92 28.38
CA ARG A 204 64.98 -5.89 29.74
C ARG A 204 65.24 -7.30 30.29
N VAL A 205 64.33 -8.24 30.05
CA VAL A 205 64.50 -9.64 30.45
C VAL A 205 65.70 -10.23 29.72
N GLU A 206 65.80 -10.05 28.40
CA GLU A 206 66.93 -10.54 27.62
C GLU A 206 68.27 -9.95 28.10
N ALA A 207 68.30 -8.64 28.41
CA ALA A 207 69.48 -7.98 28.97
C ALA A 207 69.86 -8.56 30.34
N ASN A 208 68.87 -8.80 31.21
CA ASN A 208 69.10 -9.42 32.52
C ASN A 208 69.60 -10.86 32.38
N GLU A 209 69.04 -11.65 31.45
CA GLU A 209 69.49 -13.01 31.16
C GLU A 209 70.94 -13.04 30.64
N LYS A 210 71.34 -12.08 29.79
CA LYS A 210 72.74 -11.92 29.36
C LYS A 210 73.64 -11.59 30.55
N ARG A 211 73.23 -10.66 31.41
CA ARG A 211 74.00 -10.24 32.59
C ARG A 211 74.14 -11.36 33.62
N ILE A 212 73.10 -12.16 33.83
CA ILE A 212 73.14 -13.35 34.67
C ILE A 212 74.15 -14.36 34.10
N ARG A 213 74.08 -14.64 32.79
CA ARG A 213 75.05 -15.53 32.12
C ARG A 213 76.49 -15.05 32.26
N GLU A 214 76.74 -13.75 32.17
CA GLU A 214 78.07 -13.16 32.39
C GLU A 214 78.57 -13.33 33.82
N LEU A 215 77.69 -13.13 34.82
CA LEU A 215 78.03 -13.33 36.24
C LEU A 215 78.41 -14.78 36.52
N TYR A 216 77.68 -15.75 35.96
CA TYR A 216 77.99 -17.17 36.10
C TYR A 216 79.24 -17.61 35.30
N ARG A 217 79.74 -16.80 34.36
CA ARG A 217 80.98 -17.06 33.60
C ARG A 217 82.25 -16.55 34.26
N LYS A 218 82.16 -15.65 35.25
CA LYS A 218 83.34 -15.15 35.97
C LYS A 218 83.73 -16.15 37.06
N PRO A 219 84.95 -16.74 37.04
CA PRO A 219 85.46 -17.47 38.18
C PRO A 219 85.62 -16.50 39.36
N LEU A 220 85.18 -16.89 40.57
CA LEU A 220 85.43 -16.11 41.77
C LEU A 220 86.95 -15.90 41.93
N PRO A 221 87.40 -14.69 42.33
CA PRO A 221 88.80 -14.49 42.66
C PRO A 221 89.20 -15.43 43.81
N PRO A 222 90.43 -15.98 43.81
CA PRO A 222 90.90 -16.81 44.90
C PRO A 222 90.90 -15.99 46.20
N LEU A 223 90.27 -16.53 47.25
CA LEU A 223 90.33 -15.99 48.60
C LEU A 223 91.82 -15.91 49.01
N LYS A 224 92.38 -14.70 48.98
CA LYS A 224 93.71 -14.42 49.51
C LYS A 224 93.58 -14.15 51.01
N GLY A 225 94.16 -15.06 51.80
CA GLY A 225 94.48 -14.85 53.19
C GLY A 225 93.39 -15.29 54.16
N GLU A 226 93.64 -16.38 54.88
CA GLU A 226 93.10 -16.57 56.22
C GLU A 226 93.72 -15.51 57.14
N PRO A 227 92.90 -14.70 57.82
CA PRO A 227 93.14 -14.39 59.22
C PRO A 227 92.18 -15.23 60.07
N GLY A 228 92.75 -15.84 61.11
CA GLY A 228 92.09 -16.83 61.97
C GLY A 228 90.69 -16.42 62.42
N ILE A 229 89.78 -17.39 62.34
CA ILE A 229 88.46 -17.35 62.96
C ILE A 229 88.69 -17.08 64.46
N PRO A 230 88.24 -15.95 65.03
CA PRO A 230 88.16 -15.85 66.48
C PRO A 230 87.16 -16.90 66.94
N ALA A 231 87.57 -17.75 67.87
CA ALA A 231 86.70 -18.70 68.53
C ALA A 231 85.42 -17.97 69.01
N LEU A 232 84.25 -18.50 68.62
CA LEU A 232 83.00 -18.07 69.21
C LEU A 232 83.09 -18.30 70.73
N PRO A 233 82.75 -17.30 71.57
CA PRO A 233 82.61 -17.56 72.99
C PRO A 233 81.46 -18.56 73.23
N ASP A 234 81.75 -19.54 74.07
CA ASP A 234 80.82 -20.54 74.57
C ASP A 234 79.54 -19.88 75.11
N ILE A 235 78.41 -20.22 74.50
CA ILE A 235 77.09 -19.85 74.99
C ILE A 235 76.73 -20.87 76.07
N ALA A 236 77.18 -20.62 77.29
CA ALA A 236 76.81 -21.39 78.47
C ALA A 236 76.62 -20.48 79.67
N GLU A 237 75.66 -19.55 79.59
CA GLU A 237 74.96 -19.10 80.79
C GLU A 237 73.54 -18.67 80.45
N ARG A 238 72.62 -19.49 80.97
CA ARG A 238 71.17 -19.37 80.91
C ARG A 238 70.77 -18.61 82.17
N GLY A 239 70.15 -17.44 82.03
CA GLY A 239 69.65 -16.72 83.20
C GLY A 239 68.90 -15.44 82.85
N GLU A 240 67.58 -15.58 82.74
CA GLU A 240 66.58 -14.58 83.17
C GLU A 240 66.54 -13.20 82.49
N LEU A 241 65.44 -13.03 81.73
CA LEU A 241 64.58 -11.83 81.77
C LEU A 241 65.25 -10.48 81.53
N ALA A 242 65.44 -10.14 80.25
CA ALA A 242 65.38 -8.74 79.83
C ALA A 242 63.99 -8.45 79.27
N GLU A 243 63.19 -7.79 80.10
CA GLU A 243 62.02 -6.99 79.73
C GLU A 243 62.35 -6.01 78.59
N GLU A 244 61.31 -5.43 77.98
CA GLU A 244 61.27 -4.64 76.73
C GLU A 244 62.24 -3.45 76.54
N VAL A 245 63.29 -3.32 77.35
CA VAL A 245 64.25 -2.22 77.34
C VAL A 245 65.47 -2.61 76.50
N GLY A 246 65.37 -2.46 75.18
CA GLY A 246 66.52 -2.66 74.28
C GLY A 246 66.21 -2.92 72.81
N LEU A 247 64.93 -2.96 72.41
CA LEU A 247 64.54 -3.10 71.02
C LEU A 247 64.37 -1.72 70.35
N PRO A 248 65.02 -1.47 69.20
CA PRO A 248 64.83 -0.23 68.42
C PRO A 248 63.35 0.04 68.09
N ASP A 249 62.94 1.30 68.11
CA ASP A 249 61.53 1.71 68.06
C ASP A 249 60.76 1.22 66.82
N PHE A 250 61.44 1.03 65.68
CA PHE A 250 60.80 0.56 64.45
C PHE A 250 60.47 -0.96 64.46
N ILE A 251 60.99 -1.70 65.43
CA ILE A 251 60.72 -3.15 65.62
C ILE A 251 59.59 -3.35 66.62
N ARG A 252 59.26 -2.33 67.42
CA ARG A 252 58.18 -2.35 68.41
C ARG A 252 56.83 -2.44 67.67
N GLY A 253 56.09 -3.53 67.87
CA GLY A 253 54.80 -3.76 67.21
C GLY A 253 54.84 -4.53 65.88
N ASN A 254 55.97 -5.16 65.52
CA ASN A 254 56.02 -6.02 64.34
C ASN A 254 55.27 -7.35 64.60
N PRO A 255 54.18 -7.66 63.87
CA PRO A 255 53.37 -8.87 64.09
C PRO A 255 54.12 -10.19 63.82
N TRP A 256 55.25 -10.15 63.12
CA TRP A 256 56.09 -11.33 62.87
C TRP A 256 56.90 -11.77 64.09
N LEU A 257 57.13 -10.90 65.08
CA LEU A 257 57.85 -11.26 66.32
C LEU A 257 57.09 -12.32 67.12
N ASP A 258 55.76 -12.24 67.14
CA ASP A 258 54.91 -13.21 67.84
C ASP A 258 54.90 -14.57 67.13
N VAL A 259 54.97 -14.56 65.79
CA VAL A 259 55.10 -15.77 64.98
C VAL A 259 56.44 -16.46 65.26
N LEU A 260 57.54 -15.69 65.26
CA LEU A 260 58.88 -16.19 65.53
C LEU A 260 59.05 -16.71 66.97
N ARG A 261 58.44 -16.04 67.96
CA ARG A 261 58.40 -16.51 69.35
C ARG A 261 57.65 -17.84 69.47
N LYS A 262 56.54 -18.01 68.74
CA LYS A 262 55.76 -19.26 68.72
C LYS A 262 56.51 -20.40 68.04
N THR A 263 57.26 -20.14 66.96
CA THR A 263 58.06 -21.17 66.29
C THR A 263 59.26 -21.61 67.12
N LYS A 264 59.91 -20.69 67.86
CA LYS A 264 61.04 -21.03 68.75
C LYS A 264 60.62 -21.91 69.93
N LYS A 265 59.44 -21.64 70.53
CA LYS A 265 58.85 -22.50 71.57
C LYS A 265 58.44 -23.89 71.07
N LYS A 266 58.29 -24.08 69.76
CA LYS A 266 57.94 -25.38 69.15
C LYS A 266 59.18 -26.22 68.81
N SER A 267 60.35 -25.60 68.69
CA SER A 267 61.64 -26.27 68.40
C SER A 267 62.46 -26.62 69.65
N GLU A 268 62.05 -26.17 70.84
CA GLU A 268 62.71 -26.45 72.13
C GLU A 268 61.91 -27.44 73.02
N LYS A 269 61.11 -28.33 72.39
CA LYS A 269 60.53 -29.49 73.07
C LYS A 269 61.54 -30.62 73.15
#